data_AF-A0A452YCG9-F1
#
_entry.id   AF-A0A452YCG9-F1
#
_cell.length_a   1.000
_cell.length_b   1.000
_cell.length_c   1.000
_cell.angle_alpha   90.00
_cell.angle_beta   90.00
_cell.angle_gamma   90.00
#
_symmetry.space_group_name_H-M   'P 1'
#
loop_
_entity.id
_entity.type
_entity.pdbx_description
1 polymer ?
#
loop_
_entity_poly.entity_id
_entity_poly.type
_entity_poly.pdbx_seq_one_letter_code
_entity_poly.pdbx_strand_id
1 'polypeptide(L)'
;NEINAAARMRVAANEKAEAEKIVQIKRAEGEAEAKYLSGLGIARQRQAIVDGLRDSVLGFSGNVPGTSAKDVMDLVLLTQYFDTMKEIGASSKSSAVFLPHGPGAVADIATST
;
A
#
# COMPACT_ATOMS: atom_id res chain seq x y z
N ASN A 1 -52.10 -1.72 -36.00
CA ASN A 1 -50.74 -1.11 -36.00
C ASN A 1 -50.01 -1.23 -34.64
N GLU A 2 -50.62 -1.80 -33.60
CA GLU A 2 -49.98 -1.91 -32.27
C GLU A 2 -48.99 -3.08 -32.14
N ILE A 3 -49.20 -4.19 -32.85
CA ILE A 3 -48.30 -5.37 -32.83
C ILE A 3 -46.90 -5.01 -33.33
N ASN A 4 -46.80 -4.20 -34.38
CA ASN A 4 -45.52 -3.73 -34.91
C ASN A 4 -44.82 -2.74 -33.96
N ALA A 5 -45.58 -1.91 -33.24
CA ALA A 5 -45.01 -1.01 -32.25
C ALA A 5 -44.46 -1.78 -31.04
N ALA A 6 -45.20 -2.78 -30.54
CA ALA A 6 -44.75 -3.64 -29.44
C ALA A 6 -43.50 -4.46 -29.81
N ALA A 7 -43.46 -5.00 -31.04
CA ALA A 7 -42.28 -5.73 -31.53
C ALA A 7 -41.02 -4.83 -31.59
N ARG A 8 -41.15 -3.59 -32.08
CA ARG A 8 -40.04 -2.63 -32.10
C ARG A 8 -39.60 -2.21 -30.71
N MET A 9 -40.54 -1.95 -29.79
CA MET A 9 -40.20 -1.61 -28.40
C MET A 9 -39.43 -2.74 -27.71
N ARG A 10 -39.78 -4.00 -27.96
CA ARG A 10 -39.07 -5.16 -27.39
C ARG A 10 -37.64 -5.26 -27.92
N VAL A 11 -37.43 -5.03 -29.22
CA VAL A 11 -36.08 -5.04 -29.81
C VAL A 11 -35.23 -3.90 -29.23
N ALA A 12 -35.76 -2.67 -29.19
CA ALA A 12 -35.06 -1.53 -28.61
C ALA A 12 -34.73 -1.72 -27.12
N ALA A 13 -35.64 -2.34 -26.34
CA ALA A 13 -35.39 -2.66 -24.94
C ALA A 13 -34.27 -3.70 -24.77
N ASN A 14 -34.26 -4.74 -25.61
CA ASN A 14 -33.21 -5.76 -25.59
C ASN A 14 -31.84 -5.19 -25.98
N GLU A 15 -31.79 -4.40 -27.05
CA GLU A 15 -30.54 -3.74 -27.48
C GLU A 15 -30.01 -2.78 -26.41
N LYS A 16 -30.90 -2.03 -25.76
CA LYS A 16 -30.53 -1.14 -24.64
C LYS A 16 -29.97 -1.93 -23.45
N ALA A 17 -30.63 -3.02 -23.07
CA ALA A 17 -30.17 -3.86 -21.96
C ALA A 17 -28.82 -4.52 -22.27
N GLU A 18 -28.60 -4.94 -23.52
CA GLU A 18 -27.33 -5.51 -23.95
C GLU A 18 -26.20 -4.47 -23.97
N ALA A 19 -26.49 -3.25 -24.42
CA ALA A 19 -25.55 -2.13 -24.34
C ALA A 19 -25.17 -1.80 -22.89
N GLU A 20 -26.15 -1.73 -21.97
CA GLU A 20 -25.89 -1.49 -20.53
C GLU A 20 -25.03 -2.59 -19.91
N LYS A 21 -25.28 -3.86 -20.27
CA LYS A 21 -24.46 -5.00 -19.85
C LYS A 21 -23.01 -4.86 -20.32
N ILE A 22 -22.80 -4.50 -21.59
CA ILE A 22 -21.45 -4.33 -22.15
C ILE A 22 -20.71 -3.21 -21.41
N VAL A 23 -21.37 -2.09 -21.15
CA VAL A 23 -20.77 -0.97 -20.39
C VAL A 23 -20.36 -1.41 -18.99
N GLN A 24 -21.21 -2.15 -18.28
CA GLN A 24 -20.89 -2.64 -16.93
C GLN A 24 -19.71 -3.61 -16.93
N ILE A 25 -19.66 -4.56 -17.87
CA ILE A 25 -18.55 -5.51 -17.99
C ILE A 25 -17.26 -4.76 -18.29
N LYS A 26 -17.27 -3.84 -19.26
CA LYS A 26 -16.08 -3.06 -19.62
C LYS A 26 -15.58 -2.20 -18.47
N ARG A 27 -16.48 -1.63 -17.67
CA ARG A 27 -16.11 -0.89 -16.46
C ARG A 27 -15.44 -1.81 -15.44
N ALA A 28 -16.01 -2.99 -15.19
CA ALA A 28 -15.45 -3.96 -14.25
C ALA A 28 -14.08 -4.48 -14.71
N GLU A 29 -13.90 -4.75 -16.01
CA GLU A 29 -12.62 -5.12 -16.61
C GLU A 29 -11.57 -4.01 -16.39
N GLY A 30 -11.92 -2.75 -16.67
CA GLY A 30 -11.02 -1.61 -16.46
C GLY A 30 -10.66 -1.39 -14.99
N GLU A 31 -11.62 -1.54 -14.07
CA GLU A 31 -11.36 -1.47 -12.62
C GLU A 31 -10.42 -2.60 -12.15
N ALA A 32 -10.56 -3.82 -12.69
CA ALA A 32 -9.69 -4.94 -12.38
C ALA A 32 -8.27 -4.73 -12.93
N GLU A 33 -8.15 -4.28 -14.18
CA GLU A 33 -6.87 -3.99 -14.82
C GLU A 33 -6.13 -2.84 -14.10
N ALA A 34 -6.84 -1.78 -13.72
CA ALA A 34 -6.26 -0.68 -12.96
C ALA A 34 -5.69 -1.13 -11.60
N LYS A 35 -6.44 -1.98 -10.87
CA LYS A 35 -5.96 -2.57 -9.61
C LYS A 35 -4.74 -3.47 -9.82
N TYR A 36 -4.74 -4.27 -10.88
CA TYR A 36 -3.62 -5.13 -11.23
C TYR A 36 -2.35 -4.32 -11.53
N LEU A 37 -2.47 -3.29 -12.40
CA LEU A 37 -1.34 -2.41 -12.75
C LEU A 37 -0.83 -1.62 -11.53
N SER A 38 -1.72 -1.15 -10.66
CA SER A 38 -1.34 -0.50 -9.41
C SER A 38 -0.56 -1.44 -8.49
N GLY A 39 -1.05 -2.68 -8.31
CA GLY A 39 -0.36 -3.70 -7.53
C GLY A 39 1.01 -4.05 -8.11
N LEU A 40 1.11 -4.16 -9.44
CA LEU A 40 2.37 -4.39 -10.14
C LEU A 40 3.35 -3.22 -9.96
N GLY A 41 2.86 -1.98 -10.01
CA GLY A 41 3.65 -0.77 -9.75
C GLY A 41 4.24 -0.76 -8.35
N ILE A 42 3.41 -1.05 -7.34
CA ILE A 42 3.86 -1.15 -5.94
C ILE A 42 4.89 -2.27 -5.77
N ALA A 43 4.67 -3.43 -6.37
CA ALA A 43 5.61 -4.54 -6.31
C ALA A 43 6.97 -4.18 -6.93
N ARG A 44 6.97 -3.53 -8.11
CA ARG A 44 8.19 -3.04 -8.77
C ARG A 44 8.90 -1.97 -7.96
N GLN A 45 8.16 -1.04 -7.37
CA GLN A 45 8.73 -0.02 -6.49
C GLN A 45 9.40 -0.67 -5.27
N ARG A 46 8.74 -1.63 -4.62
CA ARG A 46 9.32 -2.38 -3.50
C ARG A 46 10.58 -3.13 -3.90
N GLN A 47 10.58 -3.78 -5.07
CA GLN A 47 11.76 -4.46 -5.60
C GLN A 47 12.93 -3.48 -5.78
N ALA A 48 12.69 -2.34 -6.43
CA ALA A 48 13.71 -1.31 -6.63
C ALA A 48 14.27 -0.76 -5.31
N ILE A 49 13.43 -0.61 -4.27
CA ILE A 49 13.86 -0.20 -2.93
C ILE A 49 14.79 -1.25 -2.32
N VAL A 50 14.41 -2.54 -2.37
CA VAL A 50 15.21 -3.63 -1.82
C VAL A 50 16.55 -3.75 -2.53
N ASP A 51 16.54 -3.66 -3.86
CA ASP A 51 17.77 -3.73 -4.67
C ASP A 51 18.69 -2.55 -4.37
N GLY A 52 18.15 -1.32 -4.30
CA GLY A 52 18.92 -0.13 -3.93
C GLY A 52 19.49 -0.18 -2.51
N LEU A 53 18.75 -0.72 -1.55
CA LEU A 53 19.23 -0.92 -0.18
C LEU A 53 20.35 -1.95 -0.14
N ARG A 54 20.21 -3.07 -0.87
CA ARG A 54 21.26 -4.10 -0.98
C ARG A 54 22.56 -3.51 -1.53
N ASP A 55 22.48 -2.74 -2.61
CA ASP A 55 23.64 -2.10 -3.22
C ASP A 55 24.28 -1.09 -2.26
N SER A 56 23.47 -0.34 -1.52
CA SER A 56 23.93 0.62 -0.50
C SER A 56 24.67 -0.08 0.64
N VAL A 57 24.15 -1.21 1.14
CA VAL A 57 24.77 -2.01 2.20
C VAL A 57 26.09 -2.62 1.75
N LEU A 58 26.14 -3.17 0.54
CA LEU A 58 27.38 -3.71 -0.05
C LEU A 58 28.43 -2.61 -0.27
N GLY A 59 28.00 -1.44 -0.75
CA GLY A 59 28.86 -0.28 -0.93
C GLY A 59 29.45 0.24 0.39
N PHE A 60 28.66 0.29 1.46
CA PHE A 60 29.15 0.73 2.77
C PHE A 60 30.11 -0.28 3.40
N SER A 61 29.75 -1.57 3.40
CA SER A 61 30.59 -2.62 3.98
C SER A 61 31.93 -2.78 3.26
N GLY A 62 31.98 -2.54 1.94
CA GLY A 62 33.22 -2.60 1.17
C GLY A 62 34.13 -1.38 1.32
N ASN A 63 33.58 -0.20 1.61
CA ASN A 63 34.33 1.06 1.63
C ASN A 63 34.68 1.57 3.04
N VAL A 64 34.03 1.06 4.10
CA VAL A 64 34.26 1.50 5.48
C VAL A 64 34.86 0.34 6.30
N PRO A 65 36.18 0.38 6.60
CA PRO A 65 36.85 -0.68 7.35
C PRO A 65 36.21 -0.90 8.73
N GLY A 66 35.92 -2.16 9.06
CA GLY A 66 35.38 -2.54 10.37
C GLY A 66 33.86 -2.45 10.52
N THR A 67 33.12 -2.07 9.46
CA THR A 67 31.65 -2.11 9.48
C THR A 67 31.10 -3.36 8.81
N SER A 68 30.11 -3.98 9.45
CA SER A 68 29.37 -5.10 8.91
C SER A 68 28.06 -4.65 8.27
N ALA A 69 27.49 -5.50 7.41
CA ALA A 69 26.14 -5.28 6.88
C ALA A 69 25.09 -5.12 7.98
N LYS A 70 25.29 -5.75 9.15
CA LYS A 70 24.41 -5.61 10.31
C LYS A 70 24.44 -4.19 10.89
N ASP A 71 25.62 -3.58 11.00
CA ASP A 71 25.75 -2.22 11.55
C ASP A 71 25.05 -1.19 10.66
N VAL A 72 25.11 -1.37 9.34
CA VAL A 72 24.41 -0.51 8.37
C VAL A 72 22.90 -0.66 8.51
N MET A 73 22.40 -1.90 8.64
CA MET A 73 20.97 -2.15 8.83
C MET A 73 20.45 -1.61 10.16
N ASP A 74 21.23 -1.73 11.23
CA ASP A 74 20.88 -1.18 12.56
C ASP A 74 20.78 0.36 12.50
N LEU A 75 21.67 1.03 11.76
CA LEU A 75 21.59 2.49 11.53
C LEU A 75 20.32 2.87 10.73
N VAL A 76 20.02 2.15 9.65
CA VAL A 76 18.82 2.40 8.83
C VAL A 76 17.54 2.24 9.66
N LEU A 77 17.47 1.20 10.52
CA LEU A 77 16.34 0.98 11.40
C LEU A 77 16.15 2.12 12.39
N LEU A 78 17.25 2.62 12.97
CA LEU A 78 17.24 3.76 13.88
C LEU A 78 16.75 5.04 13.19
N THR A 79 17.22 5.31 11.98
CA THR A 79 16.74 6.46 11.18
C THR A 79 15.24 6.33 10.88
N GLN A 80 14.78 5.14 10.45
CA GLN A 80 13.37 4.90 10.18
C GLN A 80 12.49 5.08 11.43
N TYR A 81 12.98 4.66 12.60
CA TYR A 81 12.31 4.89 13.88
C TYR A 81 12.12 6.38 14.16
N PHE A 82 13.18 7.20 14.00
CA PHE A 82 13.09 8.64 14.18
C PHE A 82 12.22 9.34 13.14
N ASP A 83 12.30 8.94 11.86
CA ASP A 83 11.45 9.49 10.80
C ASP A 83 9.97 9.19 11.07
N THR A 84 9.66 7.96 11.51
CA THR A 84 8.29 7.57 11.88
C THR A 84 7.79 8.39 13.08
N MET A 85 8.61 8.57 14.11
CA MET A 85 8.26 9.42 15.24
C MET A 85 8.07 10.88 14.83
N LYS A 86 8.89 11.39 13.91
CA LYS A 86 8.77 12.75 13.37
C LYS A 86 7.48 12.91 12.57
N GLU A 87 7.10 11.93 11.74
CA GLU A 87 5.85 11.95 10.97
C GLU A 87 4.62 11.94 11.89
N ILE A 88 4.64 11.09 12.92
CA ILE A 88 3.61 11.06 13.95
C ILE A 88 3.49 12.41 14.67
N GLY A 89 4.62 13.01 15.07
CA GLY A 89 4.66 14.31 15.75
C GLY A 89 4.29 15.50 14.85
N ALA A 90 4.53 15.41 13.54
CA ALA A 90 4.17 16.43 12.56
C ALA A 90 2.66 16.42 12.24
N SER A 91 1.97 15.30 12.46
CA SER A 91 0.52 15.22 12.30
C SER A 91 -0.17 15.89 13.49
N SER A 92 -0.60 17.15 13.31
CA SER A 92 -1.16 18.02 14.36
C SER A 92 -2.46 17.51 15.03
N LYS A 93 -2.95 16.30 14.71
CA LYS A 93 -4.11 15.64 15.34
C LYS A 93 -3.79 14.23 15.89
N SER A 94 -2.52 13.82 15.93
CA SER A 94 -2.14 12.48 16.39
C SER A 94 -1.98 12.44 17.90
N SER A 95 -2.90 11.76 18.59
CA SER A 95 -2.71 11.30 19.96
C SER A 95 -1.85 10.04 19.90
N ALA A 96 -0.54 10.17 20.13
CA ALA A 96 0.37 9.04 20.16
C ALA A 96 0.69 8.68 21.61
N VAL A 97 0.17 7.56 22.09
CA VAL A 97 0.55 6.97 23.38
C VAL A 97 1.70 6.01 23.12
N PHE A 98 2.92 6.42 23.48
CA PHE A 98 4.08 5.54 23.43
C PHE A 98 4.04 4.59 24.62
N LEU A 99 3.67 3.32 24.35
CA LEU A 99 3.86 2.25 25.32
C LEU A 99 5.35 1.87 25.31
N PRO A 100 6.05 1.94 26.46
CA PRO A 100 7.40 1.42 26.51
C PRO A 100 7.38 -0.08 26.16
N HIS A 101 8.35 -0.56 25.40
CA HIS A 101 8.49 -1.98 25.04
C HIS A 101 9.78 -2.53 25.65
N GLY A 102 9.84 -2.46 26.98
CA GLY A 102 10.81 -3.20 27.78
C GLY A 102 10.06 -4.18 28.70
N PRO A 103 10.69 -5.25 29.20
CA PRO A 103 10.06 -6.18 30.14
C PRO A 103 9.45 -5.49 31.39
N GLY A 104 9.92 -4.31 31.77
CA GLY A 104 9.35 -3.51 32.86
C GLY A 104 8.08 -2.72 32.49
N ALA A 105 7.86 -2.46 31.20
CA ALA A 105 6.75 -1.63 30.73
C ALA A 105 5.38 -2.33 30.83
N VAL A 106 5.37 -3.66 30.69
CA VAL A 106 4.16 -4.46 30.92
C VAL A 106 3.75 -4.48 32.40
N ALA A 107 4.71 -4.36 33.33
CA ALA A 107 4.44 -4.32 34.76
C ALA A 107 3.81 -2.98 35.19
N ASP A 108 4.27 -1.86 34.63
CA ASP A 108 3.73 -0.52 34.94
C ASP A 108 2.30 -0.29 34.40
N ILE A 109 1.90 -0.98 33.33
CA ILE A 109 0.53 -0.94 32.80
C ILE A 109 -0.41 -1.76 33.70
N ALA A 110 0.05 -2.89 34.25
CA ALA A 110 -0.74 -3.75 35.12
C ALA A 110 -1.01 -3.11 36.50
N THR A 111 -0.16 -2.19 36.95
CA THR A 111 -0.33 -1.46 38.23
C THR A 111 -1.14 -0.17 38.11
N SER A 112 -1.49 0.26 36.88
CA SER A 112 -2.23 1.50 36.63
C SER A 112 -3.74 1.30 36.38
N THR A 113 -4.30 0.16 36.81
CA THR A 113 -5.76 -0.11 36.82
C THR A 113 -6.22 -0.38 38.25
#